data_AF-A0A925S104-F1
#
_entry.id   AF-A0A925S104-F1
#
_cell.length_a   1.000
_cell.length_b   1.000
_cell.length_c   1.000
_cell.angle_alpha   90.00
_cell.angle_beta   90.00
_cell.angle_gamma   90.00
#
_symmetry.space_group_name_H-M   'P 1'
#
loop_
_entity.id
_entity.type
_entity.pdbx_description
1 polymer ?
#
loop_
_entity_poly.entity_id
_entity_poly.type
_entity_poly.pdbx_seq_one_letter_code
_entity_poly.pdbx_strand_id
1 'polypeptide(L)'
;LLVAGHTHLRLRLASHTLAPERPLGVTRVLAQELPTLALLAVAAALTLVFSIWLDSDPDTFVRALGSVTVSALTMALGWAGLWTLLSKVFTRQSHFGWHVRVLLIAVLTWEAVTLGTSLLAFAFSWPWLTDFGFVFDFAILSAVLYFHLQAVEPHHPRRTLAFAVASVVLGVGVSVWRNVQSSDRLGEELYMNHLFPPALRVAKPVDTTQFLQGAAALQAPLDEKAKDDAQE
;
A
#
# COMPACT_ATOMS: atom_id res chain seq x y z
N LEU A 1 0.90 16.24 41.20
CA LEU A 1 1.31 16.51 39.81
C LEU A 1 0.01 16.44 39.01
N LEU A 2 -0.47 17.58 38.53
CA LEU A 2 -1.73 17.65 37.80
C LEU A 2 -1.45 17.42 36.32
N VAL A 3 -2.29 16.66 35.64
CA VAL A 3 -2.18 16.44 34.20
C VAL A 3 -3.32 17.18 33.53
N ALA A 4 -2.98 18.14 32.68
CA ALA A 4 -3.93 18.89 31.85
C ALA A 4 -3.62 18.61 30.38
N GLY A 5 -4.38 17.70 29.76
CA GLY A 5 -4.10 17.21 28.42
C GLY A 5 -2.73 16.53 28.34
N HIS A 6 -1.85 17.02 27.47
CA HIS A 6 -0.46 16.54 27.34
C HIS A 6 0.52 17.23 28.30
N THR A 7 0.06 18.16 29.13
CA THR A 7 0.92 18.97 29.97
C THR A 7 0.89 18.48 31.41
N HIS A 8 2.07 18.06 31.89
CA HIS A 8 2.30 17.73 33.28
C HIS A 8 2.54 19.01 34.09
N LEU A 9 1.51 19.50 34.74
CA LEU A 9 1.57 20.67 35.62
C LEU A 9 2.08 20.24 36.99
N ARG A 10 3.27 20.72 37.35
CA ARG A 10 3.82 20.58 38.70
C ARG A 10 3.65 21.89 39.44
N LEU A 11 2.74 21.91 40.41
CA LEU A 11 2.63 23.01 41.38
C LEU A 11 3.94 23.07 42.19
N ARG A 12 4.57 24.24 42.23
CA ARG A 12 5.75 24.53 43.03
C ARG A 12 5.48 25.78 43.88
N LEU A 13 5.92 25.75 45.14
CA LEU A 13 5.86 26.88 46.06
C LEU A 13 6.93 27.92 45.70
N ALA A 14 6.71 29.18 46.07
CA ALA A 14 7.60 30.30 45.72
C ALA A 14 9.06 30.13 46.20
N SER A 15 9.29 29.30 47.22
CA SER A 15 10.62 28.99 47.76
C SER A 15 11.42 27.94 46.98
N HIS A 16 10.83 27.31 45.94
CA HIS A 16 11.55 26.33 45.14
C HIS A 16 12.50 27.02 44.15
N THR A 17 13.79 26.65 44.21
CA THR A 17 14.77 27.04 43.20
C THR A 17 14.42 26.46 41.84
N LEU A 18 14.36 27.33 40.83
CA LEU A 18 14.12 26.97 39.43
C LEU A 18 15.46 26.72 38.73
N ALA A 19 15.48 25.71 37.86
CA ALA A 19 16.59 25.55 36.94
C ALA A 19 16.61 26.75 35.97
N PRO A 20 17.78 27.16 35.48
CA PRO A 20 17.89 28.29 34.54
C PRO A 20 16.98 28.08 33.33
N GLU A 21 16.31 29.17 32.92
CA GLU A 21 15.40 29.17 31.78
C GLU A 21 16.15 28.71 30.53
N ARG A 22 15.61 27.66 29.88
CA ARG A 22 16.10 27.26 28.56
C ARG A 22 15.35 28.06 27.52
N PRO A 23 16.02 28.56 26.47
CA PRO A 23 15.31 29.17 25.36
C PRO A 23 14.29 28.17 24.84
N LEU A 24 13.04 28.62 24.68
CA LEU A 24 12.00 27.83 24.05
C LEU A 24 12.55 27.42 22.68
N GLY A 25 12.78 26.11 22.48
CA GLY A 25 13.23 25.63 21.19
C GLY A 25 12.22 26.09 20.16
N VAL A 26 12.64 26.95 19.23
CA VAL A 26 11.81 27.33 18.08
C VAL A 26 11.29 26.02 17.52
N THR A 27 9.98 25.88 17.37
CA THR A 27 9.31 24.69 16.83
C THR A 27 9.74 24.50 15.37
N ARG A 28 10.96 23.97 15.21
CA ARG A 28 11.68 23.71 13.95
C ARG A 28 11.10 22.56 13.14
N VAL A 29 9.99 21.97 13.59
CA VAL A 29 9.40 20.74 13.05
C VAL A 29 9.03 20.92 11.58
N LEU A 30 8.44 22.06 11.19
CA LEU A 30 7.97 22.22 9.80
C LEU A 30 9.11 22.36 8.78
N ALA A 31 10.16 23.13 9.11
CA ALA A 31 11.29 23.35 8.19
C ALA A 31 12.20 22.12 8.05
N GLN A 32 12.26 21.25 9.08
CA GLN A 32 13.06 20.02 9.05
C GLN A 32 12.35 18.86 8.35
N GLU A 33 11.01 18.81 8.38
CA GLU A 33 10.20 17.78 7.72
C GLU A 33 9.87 18.13 6.26
N LEU A 34 10.01 19.40 5.85
CA LEU A 34 9.80 19.82 4.46
C LEU A 34 10.71 19.09 3.45
N PRO A 35 12.04 18.96 3.66
CA PRO A 35 12.91 18.31 2.67
C PRO A 35 12.62 16.80 2.53
N THR A 36 12.26 16.11 3.62
CA THR A 36 11.92 14.68 3.56
C THR A 36 10.59 14.47 2.84
N LEU A 37 9.59 15.31 3.11
CA LEU A 37 8.33 15.30 2.37
C LEU A 37 8.53 15.61 0.88
N ALA A 38 9.34 16.61 0.55
CA ALA A 38 9.65 16.96 -0.83
C ALA A 38 10.34 15.80 -1.55
N LEU A 39 11.32 15.15 -0.90
CA LEU A 39 11.99 13.98 -1.46
C LEU A 39 11.01 12.82 -1.73
N LEU A 40 10.14 12.51 -0.78
CA LEU A 40 9.12 11.47 -0.94
C LEU A 40 8.12 11.81 -2.06
N ALA A 41 7.70 13.07 -2.16
CA ALA A 41 6.80 13.53 -3.21
C ALA A 41 7.45 13.45 -4.59
N VAL A 42 8.73 13.86 -4.71
CA VAL A 42 9.50 13.72 -5.95
C VAL A 42 9.68 12.25 -6.31
N ALA A 43 10.03 11.40 -5.35
CA ALA A 43 10.16 9.97 -5.60
C ALA A 43 8.83 9.37 -6.11
N ALA A 44 7.70 9.68 -5.47
CA ALA A 44 6.39 9.20 -5.89
C ALA A 44 5.96 9.74 -7.27
N ALA A 45 6.31 11.00 -7.58
CA ALA A 45 6.06 11.58 -8.89
C ALA A 45 6.91 10.91 -9.99
N LEU A 46 8.18 10.63 -9.70
CA LEU A 46 9.07 9.94 -10.63
C LEU A 46 8.61 8.51 -10.88
N THR A 47 8.21 7.77 -9.85
CA THR A 47 7.65 6.42 -10.03
C THR A 47 6.37 6.47 -10.83
N LEU A 48 5.47 7.43 -10.55
CA LEU A 48 4.23 7.60 -11.31
C LEU A 48 4.49 7.87 -12.80
N VAL A 49 5.38 8.82 -13.10
CA VAL A 49 5.76 9.15 -14.49
C VAL A 49 6.36 7.94 -15.18
N PHE A 50 7.22 7.20 -14.49
CA PHE A 50 7.87 6.00 -15.01
C PHE A 50 6.85 4.89 -15.32
N SER A 51 5.92 4.61 -14.41
CA SER A 51 4.86 3.62 -14.64
C SER A 51 3.96 4.00 -15.81
N ILE A 52 3.55 5.28 -15.90
CA ILE A 52 2.74 5.77 -17.04
C ILE A 52 3.51 5.66 -18.36
N TRP A 53 4.81 5.92 -18.34
CA TRP A 53 5.67 5.78 -19.52
C TRP A 53 5.78 4.32 -19.98
N LEU A 54 5.78 3.35 -19.06
CA LEU A 54 5.79 1.93 -19.39
C LEU A 54 4.45 1.46 -19.97
N ASP A 55 3.33 1.99 -19.47
CA ASP A 55 1.99 1.50 -19.82
C ASP A 55 1.33 2.25 -20.99
N SER A 56 1.80 3.46 -21.32
CA SER A 56 1.16 4.31 -22.33
C SER A 56 1.90 4.32 -23.66
N ASP A 57 1.15 4.35 -24.75
CA ASP A 57 1.71 4.62 -26.07
C ASP A 57 2.31 6.04 -26.14
N PRO A 58 3.36 6.27 -26.96
CA PRO A 58 4.04 7.57 -27.02
C PRO A 58 3.15 8.75 -27.40
N ASP A 59 2.10 8.52 -28.18
CA ASP A 59 1.14 9.52 -28.65
C ASP A 59 0.13 9.94 -27.57
N THR A 60 -0.20 9.03 -26.63
CA THR A 60 -1.16 9.27 -25.55
C THR A 60 -0.50 9.63 -24.22
N PHE A 61 0.82 9.47 -24.11
CA PHE A 61 1.60 9.68 -22.87
C PHE A 61 1.27 10.99 -22.15
N VAL A 62 1.29 12.14 -22.84
CA VAL A 62 1.05 13.46 -22.21
C VAL A 62 -0.37 13.56 -21.66
N ARG A 63 -1.35 13.01 -22.40
CA ARG A 63 -2.75 12.98 -21.97
C ARG A 63 -2.94 12.07 -20.76
N ALA A 64 -2.36 10.87 -20.81
CA ALA A 64 -2.39 9.90 -19.70
C ALA A 64 -1.74 10.48 -18.44
N LEU A 65 -0.55 11.08 -18.59
CA LEU A 65 0.17 11.72 -17.50
C LEU A 65 -0.65 12.85 -16.88
N GLY A 66 -1.26 13.71 -17.70
CA GLY A 66 -2.14 14.77 -17.21
C GLY A 66 -3.34 14.24 -16.43
N SER A 67 -4.07 13.27 -16.99
CA SER A 67 -5.27 12.72 -16.34
C SER A 67 -4.96 11.98 -15.05
N VAL A 68 -3.91 11.16 -15.05
CA VAL A 68 -3.51 10.38 -13.87
C VAL A 68 -2.95 11.30 -12.79
N THR A 69 -2.13 12.30 -13.14
CA THR A 69 -1.60 13.27 -12.17
C THR A 69 -2.70 14.05 -11.48
N VAL A 70 -3.68 14.56 -12.24
CA VAL A 70 -4.82 15.29 -11.65
C VAL A 70 -5.63 14.40 -10.73
N SER A 71 -5.89 13.15 -11.14
CA SER A 71 -6.62 12.17 -10.33
C SER A 71 -5.86 11.82 -9.04
N ALA A 72 -4.55 11.58 -9.15
CA ALA A 72 -3.67 11.27 -8.03
C ALA A 72 -3.60 12.42 -7.02
N LEU A 73 -3.43 13.66 -7.48
CA LEU A 73 -3.42 14.85 -6.62
C LEU A 73 -4.77 15.05 -5.93
N THR A 74 -5.87 14.89 -6.67
CA THR A 74 -7.22 15.03 -6.12
C THR A 74 -7.48 13.99 -5.03
N MET A 75 -7.13 12.73 -5.29
CA MET A 75 -7.24 11.65 -4.32
C MET A 75 -6.35 11.91 -3.11
N ALA A 76 -5.09 12.30 -3.31
CA ALA A 76 -4.14 12.54 -2.24
C ALA A 76 -4.58 13.70 -1.33
N LEU A 77 -5.03 14.81 -1.92
CA LEU A 77 -5.55 15.96 -1.17
C LEU A 77 -6.86 15.63 -0.47
N GLY A 78 -7.77 14.92 -1.12
CA GLY A 78 -9.02 14.46 -0.52
C GLY A 78 -8.79 13.54 0.67
N TRP A 79 -7.92 12.55 0.50
CA TRP A 79 -7.55 11.58 1.55
C TRP A 79 -6.83 12.25 2.72
N ALA A 80 -5.72 12.94 2.47
CA ALA A 80 -4.96 13.61 3.53
C ALA A 80 -5.78 14.72 4.19
N GLY A 81 -6.60 15.43 3.43
CA GLY A 81 -7.54 16.44 3.91
C GLY A 81 -8.58 15.85 4.86
N LEU A 82 -9.25 14.76 4.46
CA LEU A 82 -10.22 14.05 5.28
C LEU A 82 -9.61 13.64 6.63
N TRP A 83 -8.47 12.98 6.61
CA TRP A 83 -7.80 12.54 7.84
C TRP A 83 -7.28 13.67 8.70
N THR A 84 -6.87 14.78 8.09
CA THR A 84 -6.49 16.00 8.81
C THR A 84 -7.69 16.62 9.51
N LEU A 85 -8.85 16.69 8.85
CA LEU A 85 -10.09 17.15 9.46
C LEU A 85 -10.51 16.25 10.61
N LEU A 86 -10.45 14.93 10.42
CA LEU A 86 -10.76 13.96 11.46
C LEU A 86 -9.83 14.13 12.68
N SER A 87 -8.52 14.25 12.44
CA SER A 87 -7.55 14.53 13.50
C SER A 87 -7.87 15.83 14.23
N LYS A 88 -8.19 16.90 13.49
CA LYS A 88 -8.55 18.19 14.08
C LYS A 88 -9.82 18.12 14.93
N VAL A 89 -10.80 17.30 14.57
CA VAL A 89 -12.03 17.11 15.36
C VAL A 89 -11.72 16.39 16.68
N PHE A 90 -10.92 15.32 16.66
CA PHE A 90 -10.65 14.51 17.85
C PHE A 90 -9.53 15.05 18.75
N THR A 91 -8.44 15.56 18.17
CA THR A 91 -7.24 16.00 18.92
C THR A 91 -7.07 17.52 18.98
N ARG A 92 -7.92 18.28 18.28
CA ARG A 92 -7.78 19.75 18.05
C ARG A 92 -6.48 20.17 17.35
N GLN A 93 -5.73 19.22 16.79
CA GLN A 93 -4.48 19.47 16.06
C GLN A 93 -4.59 18.99 14.61
N SER A 94 -4.09 19.80 13.67
CA SER A 94 -4.04 19.44 12.25
C SER A 94 -2.69 18.79 11.93
N HIS A 95 -2.65 17.46 11.86
CA HIS A 95 -1.47 16.68 11.51
C HIS A 95 -1.33 16.46 9.98
N PHE A 96 -1.46 17.52 9.17
CA PHE A 96 -1.48 17.38 7.70
C PHE A 96 -0.20 16.75 7.14
N GLY A 97 0.98 17.23 7.56
CA GLY A 97 2.26 16.69 7.10
C GLY A 97 2.46 15.21 7.44
N TRP A 98 1.90 14.74 8.56
CA TRP A 98 1.92 13.32 8.92
C TRP A 98 1.11 12.49 7.93
N HIS A 99 -0.13 12.88 7.64
CA HIS A 99 -1.01 12.15 6.72
C HIS A 99 -0.46 12.11 5.30
N VAL A 100 0.11 13.23 4.82
CA VAL A 100 0.82 13.26 3.53
C VAL A 100 2.04 12.34 3.53
N ARG A 101 2.84 12.35 4.60
CA ARG A 101 4.02 11.47 4.71
C ARG A 101 3.63 9.99 4.66
N VAL A 102 2.62 9.61 5.44
CA VAL A 102 2.12 8.22 5.47
C VAL A 102 1.60 7.82 4.09
N LEU A 103 0.84 8.69 3.43
CA LEU A 103 0.33 8.43 2.09
C LEU A 103 1.46 8.25 1.07
N LEU A 104 2.47 9.13 1.06
CA LEU A 104 3.60 9.05 0.12
C LEU A 104 4.43 7.77 0.34
N ILE A 105 4.73 7.43 1.60
CA ILE A 105 5.43 6.18 1.93
C ILE A 105 4.59 4.97 1.49
N ALA A 106 3.27 5.01 1.68
CA ALA A 106 2.39 3.94 1.29
C ALA A 106 2.36 3.73 -0.23
N VAL A 107 2.24 4.80 -1.01
CA VAL A 107 2.29 4.73 -2.48
C VAL A 107 3.61 4.11 -2.94
N LEU A 108 4.75 4.59 -2.42
CA LEU A 108 6.06 4.03 -2.77
C LEU A 108 6.22 2.57 -2.34
N THR A 109 5.69 2.21 -1.17
CA THR A 109 5.72 0.83 -0.67
C THR A 109 4.85 -0.07 -1.54
N TRP A 110 3.67 0.40 -1.95
CA TRP A 110 2.78 -0.33 -2.83
C TRP A 110 3.47 -0.66 -4.16
N GLU A 111 4.00 0.35 -4.85
CA GLU A 111 4.74 0.17 -6.10
C GLU A 111 5.93 -0.78 -5.94
N ALA A 112 6.70 -0.63 -4.85
CA ALA A 112 7.85 -1.50 -4.58
C ALA A 112 7.44 -2.95 -4.31
N VAL A 113 6.34 -3.17 -3.60
CA VAL A 113 5.81 -4.51 -3.31
C VAL A 113 5.26 -5.13 -4.58
N THR A 114 4.43 -4.43 -5.35
CA THR A 114 3.88 -4.92 -6.63
C THR A 114 5.01 -5.29 -7.60
N LEU A 115 5.98 -4.40 -7.81
CA LEU A 115 7.11 -4.70 -8.69
C LEU A 115 7.96 -5.87 -8.14
N GLY A 116 8.20 -5.88 -6.84
CA GLY A 116 9.00 -6.91 -6.17
C GLY A 116 8.35 -8.29 -6.24
N THR A 117 7.05 -8.39 -6.00
CA THR A 117 6.32 -9.67 -6.08
C THR A 117 6.28 -10.17 -7.52
N SER A 118 5.96 -9.31 -8.50
CA SER A 118 5.96 -9.70 -9.92
C SER A 118 7.36 -10.12 -10.40
N LEU A 119 8.41 -9.41 -9.98
CA LEU A 119 9.80 -9.78 -10.32
C LEU A 119 10.20 -11.11 -9.70
N LEU A 120 9.89 -11.34 -8.43
CA LEU A 120 10.20 -12.60 -7.75
C LEU A 120 9.40 -13.77 -8.35
N ALA A 121 8.13 -13.55 -8.64
CA ALA A 121 7.26 -14.53 -9.26
C ALA A 121 7.79 -14.94 -10.64
N PHE A 122 8.27 -13.98 -11.44
CA PHE A 122 8.93 -14.24 -12.72
C PHE A 122 10.30 -14.93 -12.55
N ALA A 123 11.16 -14.39 -11.69
CA ALA A 123 12.54 -14.85 -11.55
C ALA A 123 12.61 -16.31 -11.06
N PHE A 124 11.75 -16.67 -10.10
CA PHE A 124 11.76 -17.99 -9.46
C PHE A 124 10.66 -18.94 -9.95
N SER A 125 9.80 -18.52 -10.89
CA SER A 125 8.57 -19.26 -11.26
C SER A 125 7.73 -19.59 -10.02
N TRP A 126 7.38 -18.57 -9.23
CA TRP A 126 6.49 -18.68 -8.07
C TRP A 126 5.17 -17.93 -8.32
N PRO A 127 4.21 -18.52 -9.08
CA PRO A 127 2.96 -17.85 -9.45
C PRO A 127 2.12 -17.42 -8.25
N TRP A 128 2.21 -18.17 -7.14
CA TRP A 128 1.44 -17.88 -5.93
C TRP A 128 1.73 -16.48 -5.33
N LEU A 129 2.88 -15.86 -5.62
CA LEU A 129 3.19 -14.49 -5.19
C LEU A 129 2.27 -13.46 -5.83
N THR A 130 1.90 -13.64 -7.10
CA THR A 130 0.99 -12.74 -7.80
C THR A 130 -0.45 -13.20 -7.67
N ASP A 131 -0.72 -14.52 -7.62
CA ASP A 131 -2.07 -15.07 -7.39
C ASP A 131 -2.71 -14.54 -6.08
N PHE A 132 -1.88 -14.36 -5.04
CA PHE A 132 -2.28 -13.82 -3.74
C PHE A 132 -1.80 -12.38 -3.50
N GLY A 133 -1.54 -11.63 -4.58
CA GLY A 133 -1.11 -10.22 -4.53
C GLY A 133 -2.01 -9.35 -3.64
N PHE A 134 -3.32 -9.57 -3.71
CA PHE A 134 -4.32 -8.88 -2.91
C PHE A 134 -4.06 -8.95 -1.39
N VAL A 135 -3.38 -9.98 -0.89
CA VAL A 135 -3.02 -10.08 0.54
C VAL A 135 -2.06 -8.95 0.93
N PHE A 136 -1.08 -8.66 0.06
CA PHE A 136 -0.14 -7.56 0.27
C PHE A 136 -0.84 -6.21 0.17
N ASP A 137 -1.75 -6.05 -0.79
CA ASP A 137 -2.56 -4.84 -0.97
C ASP A 137 -3.36 -4.51 0.29
N PHE A 138 -4.05 -5.49 0.86
CA PHE A 138 -4.79 -5.29 2.12
C PHE A 138 -3.87 -5.08 3.32
N ALA A 139 -2.71 -5.72 3.36
CA ALA A 139 -1.73 -5.50 4.42
C ALA A 139 -1.21 -4.05 4.39
N ILE A 140 -0.90 -3.50 3.22
CA ILE A 140 -0.46 -2.12 3.04
C ILE A 140 -1.60 -1.17 3.39
N LEU A 141 -2.80 -1.36 2.83
CA LEU A 141 -3.98 -0.53 3.13
C LEU A 141 -4.27 -0.49 4.63
N SER A 142 -4.21 -1.65 5.29
CA SER A 142 -4.41 -1.74 6.74
C SER A 142 -3.32 -1.00 7.53
N ALA A 143 -2.06 -1.11 7.13
CA ALA A 143 -0.97 -0.34 7.73
C ALA A 143 -1.19 1.17 7.57
N VAL A 144 -1.65 1.61 6.39
CA VAL A 144 -2.01 3.03 6.14
C VAL A 144 -3.09 3.49 7.11
N LEU A 145 -4.18 2.73 7.22
CA LEU A 145 -5.28 3.04 8.14
C LEU A 145 -4.79 3.08 9.59
N TYR A 146 -3.95 2.13 10.00
CA TYR A 146 -3.35 2.11 11.33
C TYR A 146 -2.56 3.40 11.60
N PHE A 147 -1.65 3.81 10.72
CA PHE A 147 -0.84 5.01 10.91
C PHE A 147 -1.64 6.31 10.86
N HIS A 148 -2.70 6.38 10.06
CA HIS A 148 -3.63 7.52 10.08
C HIS A 148 -4.41 7.57 11.40
N LEU A 149 -4.89 6.42 11.90
CA LEU A 149 -5.61 6.33 13.17
C LEU A 149 -4.73 6.67 14.38
N GLN A 150 -3.42 6.38 14.35
CA GLN A 150 -2.51 6.80 15.44
C GLN A 150 -2.47 8.32 15.63
N ALA A 151 -2.66 9.10 14.57
CA ALA A 151 -2.74 10.57 14.67
C ALA A 151 -4.12 11.06 15.15
N VAL A 152 -5.16 10.25 15.02
CA VAL A 152 -6.53 10.58 15.46
C VAL A 152 -6.75 10.19 16.92
N GLU A 153 -6.34 8.97 17.30
CA GLU A 153 -6.57 8.42 18.63
C GLU A 153 -5.31 7.72 19.20
N PRO A 154 -4.30 8.50 19.65
CA PRO A 154 -3.03 7.95 20.13
C PRO A 154 -3.13 7.18 21.45
N HIS A 155 -4.26 7.28 22.17
CA HIS A 155 -4.42 6.74 23.52
C HIS A 155 -4.82 5.24 23.55
N HIS A 156 -5.21 4.65 22.41
CA HIS A 156 -5.71 3.28 22.35
C HIS A 156 -5.06 2.43 21.23
N PRO A 157 -3.72 2.25 21.24
CA PRO A 157 -2.99 1.57 20.15
C PRO A 157 -3.40 0.11 19.93
N ARG A 158 -3.92 -0.56 20.97
CA ARG A 158 -4.43 -1.94 20.86
C ARG A 158 -5.72 -2.02 20.05
N ARG A 159 -6.61 -1.02 20.17
CA ARG A 159 -7.88 -0.98 19.42
C ARG A 159 -7.64 -0.68 17.96
N THR A 160 -6.74 0.26 17.67
CA THR A 160 -6.35 0.59 16.30
C THR A 160 -5.63 -0.58 15.62
N LEU A 161 -4.79 -1.32 16.35
CA LEU A 161 -4.17 -2.54 15.84
C LEU A 161 -5.22 -3.64 15.57
N ALA A 162 -6.16 -3.85 16.50
CA ALA A 162 -7.22 -4.83 16.30
C ALA A 162 -8.09 -4.49 15.08
N PHE A 163 -8.42 -3.20 14.88
CA PHE A 163 -9.10 -2.72 13.69
C PHE A 163 -8.30 -3.01 12.41
N ALA A 164 -7.01 -2.68 12.40
CA ALA A 164 -6.11 -2.94 11.28
C ALA A 164 -6.07 -4.44 10.91
N VAL A 165 -5.87 -5.31 11.90
CA VAL A 165 -5.86 -6.77 11.69
C VAL A 165 -7.20 -7.26 11.17
N ALA A 166 -8.32 -6.78 11.74
CA ALA A 166 -9.65 -7.13 11.28
C ALA A 166 -9.89 -6.70 9.82
N SER A 167 -9.41 -5.51 9.42
CA SER A 167 -9.51 -5.04 8.04
C SER A 167 -8.75 -5.94 7.05
N VAL A 168 -7.57 -6.46 7.41
CA VAL A 168 -6.84 -7.41 6.57
C VAL A 168 -7.62 -8.70 6.40
N VAL A 169 -8.07 -9.29 7.52
CA VAL A 169 -8.81 -10.57 7.50
C VAL A 169 -10.09 -10.43 6.68
N LEU A 170 -10.82 -9.33 6.86
CA LEU A 170 -12.04 -9.05 6.10
C LEU A 170 -11.75 -8.84 4.61
N GLY A 171 -10.74 -8.04 4.27
CA GLY A 171 -10.37 -7.78 2.88
C GLY A 171 -9.98 -9.06 2.14
N VAL A 172 -9.07 -9.84 2.74
CA VAL A 172 -8.63 -11.13 2.20
C VAL A 172 -9.81 -12.10 2.05
N GLY A 173 -10.66 -12.21 3.07
CA GLY A 173 -11.84 -13.09 3.02
C GLY A 173 -12.83 -12.72 1.92
N VAL A 174 -13.10 -11.41 1.74
CA VAL A 174 -13.98 -10.91 0.68
C VAL A 174 -13.38 -11.15 -0.71
N SER A 175 -12.07 -10.94 -0.89
CA SER A 175 -11.41 -11.23 -2.17
C SER A 175 -11.42 -12.70 -2.51
N VAL A 176 -11.12 -13.58 -1.54
CA VAL A 176 -11.19 -15.03 -1.76
C VAL A 176 -12.61 -15.45 -2.14
N TRP A 177 -13.64 -14.96 -1.44
CA TRP A 177 -15.02 -15.22 -1.83
C TRP A 177 -15.25 -14.76 -3.27
N ARG A 178 -14.93 -13.51 -3.59
CA ARG A 178 -15.14 -12.96 -4.93
C ARG A 178 -14.47 -13.81 -6.01
N ASN A 179 -13.22 -14.22 -5.80
CA ASN A 179 -12.46 -15.05 -6.73
C ASN A 179 -13.11 -16.43 -6.95
N VAL A 180 -13.58 -17.05 -5.86
CA VAL A 180 -14.30 -18.32 -5.95
C VAL A 180 -15.60 -18.14 -6.73
N GLN A 181 -16.32 -17.05 -6.50
CA GLN A 181 -17.59 -16.80 -7.19
C GLN A 181 -17.43 -16.43 -8.66
N SER A 182 -16.36 -15.72 -9.04
CA SER A 182 -16.15 -15.26 -10.42
C SER A 182 -15.38 -16.27 -11.28
N SER A 183 -14.58 -17.13 -10.66
CA SER A 183 -13.55 -17.89 -11.38
C SER A 183 -13.31 -19.29 -10.82
N ASP A 184 -14.10 -19.75 -9.84
CA ASP A 184 -13.93 -21.03 -9.13
C ASP A 184 -12.51 -21.25 -8.59
N ARG A 185 -11.81 -20.16 -8.27
CA ARG A 185 -10.40 -20.15 -7.84
C ARG A 185 -10.22 -19.30 -6.60
N LEU A 186 -9.23 -19.64 -5.78
CA LEU A 186 -8.88 -18.84 -4.61
C LEU A 186 -8.01 -17.61 -4.98
N GLY A 187 -7.09 -17.79 -5.92
CA GLY A 187 -6.21 -16.75 -6.44
C GLY A 187 -6.88 -15.91 -7.52
N GLU A 188 -6.37 -14.69 -7.70
CA GLU A 188 -6.93 -13.72 -8.65
C GLU A 188 -6.44 -13.92 -10.08
N GLU A 189 -5.21 -14.40 -10.26
CA GLU A 189 -4.56 -14.45 -11.57
C GLU A 189 -4.65 -15.84 -12.23
N LEU A 190 -4.98 -15.87 -13.54
CA LEU A 190 -5.09 -17.11 -14.33
C LEU A 190 -3.73 -17.54 -14.88
N TYR A 191 -2.97 -16.58 -15.40
CA TYR A 191 -1.60 -16.70 -15.88
C TYR A 191 -0.88 -15.37 -15.68
N MET A 192 0.41 -15.43 -15.38
CA MET A 192 1.23 -14.24 -15.18
C MET A 192 1.34 -13.45 -16.49
N ASN A 193 0.91 -12.18 -16.46
CA ASN A 193 0.94 -11.29 -17.61
C ASN A 193 2.24 -10.43 -17.70
N HIS A 194 3.09 -10.48 -16.68
CA HIS A 194 4.31 -9.69 -16.62
C HIS A 194 5.48 -10.35 -17.37
N LEU A 195 5.97 -9.66 -18.39
CA LEU A 195 7.12 -10.08 -19.18
C LEU A 195 8.35 -9.26 -18.80
N PHE A 196 9.22 -9.84 -17.99
CA PHE A 196 10.53 -9.25 -17.68
C PHE A 196 11.62 -9.79 -18.62
N PRO A 197 12.75 -9.08 -18.76
CA PRO A 197 13.88 -9.56 -19.56
C PRO A 197 14.33 -10.97 -19.12
N PRO A 198 14.61 -11.88 -20.07
CA PRO A 198 14.96 -13.27 -19.75
C PRO A 198 16.24 -13.40 -18.91
N ALA A 199 17.12 -12.39 -18.94
CA ALA A 199 18.31 -12.32 -18.10
C ALA A 199 18.02 -12.29 -16.59
N LEU A 200 16.81 -11.89 -16.17
CA LEU A 200 16.38 -11.86 -14.77
C LEU A 200 15.77 -13.21 -14.32
N ARG A 201 15.63 -14.18 -15.22
CA ARG A 201 15.03 -15.47 -14.93
C ARG A 201 16.05 -16.43 -14.32
N VAL A 202 15.81 -16.86 -13.09
CA VAL A 202 16.62 -17.84 -12.35
C VAL A 202 16.07 -19.26 -12.53
N ALA A 203 14.75 -19.38 -12.73
CA ALA A 203 14.07 -20.65 -12.95
C ALA A 203 14.59 -21.36 -14.21
N LYS A 204 14.86 -22.67 -14.10
CA LYS A 204 15.36 -23.49 -15.21
C LYS A 204 14.31 -23.59 -16.32
N PRO A 205 14.68 -23.38 -17.60
CA PRO A 205 13.78 -23.63 -18.70
C PRO A 205 13.46 -25.12 -18.80
N VAL A 206 12.23 -25.44 -19.19
CA VAL A 206 11.75 -26.81 -19.39
C VAL A 206 11.82 -27.12 -20.88
N ASP A 207 12.31 -28.32 -21.23
CA ASP A 207 12.37 -28.76 -22.62
C ASP A 207 10.96 -28.98 -23.21
N THR A 208 10.80 -28.76 -24.51
CA THR A 208 9.51 -28.90 -25.20
C THR A 208 8.92 -30.29 -25.03
N THR A 209 9.74 -31.34 -25.05
CA THR A 209 9.26 -32.73 -24.88
C THR A 209 8.68 -32.97 -23.48
N GLN A 210 9.35 -32.45 -22.45
CA GLN A 210 8.90 -32.53 -21.06
C GLN A 210 7.63 -31.70 -20.84
N PHE A 211 7.53 -30.53 -21.49
CA PHE A 211 6.32 -29.72 -21.48
C PHE A 211 5.13 -30.45 -22.11
N LEU A 212 5.31 -31.07 -23.29
CA LEU A 212 4.25 -31.82 -23.98
C LEU A 212 3.79 -33.04 -23.16
N GLN A 213 4.72 -33.74 -22.50
CA GLN A 213 4.36 -34.83 -21.58
C GLN A 213 3.51 -34.35 -20.39
N GLY A 214 3.85 -33.19 -19.81
CA GLY A 214 3.05 -32.58 -18.75
C GLY A 214 1.65 -32.15 -19.23
N ALA A 215 1.56 -31.59 -20.43
CA ALA A 215 0.30 -31.17 -21.03
C ALA A 215 -0.63 -32.35 -21.38
N ALA A 216 -0.08 -33.51 -21.75
CA ALA A 216 -0.87 -34.70 -22.05
C ALA A 216 -1.74 -35.17 -20.87
N ALA A 217 -1.27 -34.96 -19.63
CA ALA A 217 -2.04 -35.28 -18.43
C ALA A 217 -3.29 -34.38 -18.24
N LEU A 218 -3.32 -33.21 -18.87
CA LEU A 218 -4.44 -32.28 -18.82
C LEU A 218 -5.54 -32.61 -19.85
N GLN A 219 -5.28 -33.50 -20.82
CA GLN A 219 -6.24 -33.77 -21.89
C GLN A 219 -7.55 -34.38 -21.35
N ALA A 220 -7.45 -35.44 -20.53
CA ALA A 220 -8.63 -36.11 -19.98
C ALA A 220 -9.56 -35.20 -19.17
N PRO A 221 -9.08 -34.39 -18.18
CA PRO A 221 -9.95 -33.49 -17.43
C PRO A 221 -10.50 -32.33 -18.27
N LEU A 222 -9.78 -31.89 -19.31
CA LEU A 222 -10.29 -30.86 -20.23
C LEU A 222 -11.38 -31.42 -21.16
N ASP A 223 -11.22 -32.64 -21.66
CA ASP A 223 -12.23 -33.33 -22.47
C ASP A 223 -13.51 -33.65 -21.68
N GLU A 224 -13.39 -33.88 -20.37
CA GLU A 224 -14.53 -34.03 -19.45
C GLU A 224 -15.25 -32.69 -19.28
N LYS A 225 -14.53 -31.63 -18.91
CA LYS A 225 -15.13 -30.30 -18.72
C LYS A 225 -15.78 -29.73 -19.99
N ALA A 226 -15.18 -29.97 -21.16
CA ALA A 226 -15.76 -29.54 -22.45
C ALA A 226 -17.08 -30.26 -22.79
N LYS A 227 -17.31 -31.47 -22.27
CA LYS A 227 -18.59 -32.19 -22.45
C LYS A 227 -19.67 -31.68 -21.50
N ASP A 228 -19.30 -31.31 -20.29
CA ASP A 228 -20.22 -30.74 -19.30
C ASP A 228 -20.72 -29.37 -19.77
N ASP A 229 -19.82 -28.49 -20.24
CA ASP A 229 -20.17 -27.17 -20.81
C ASP A 229 -21.05 -27.27 -22.08
N ALA A 230 -21.02 -28.40 -22.80
CA ALA A 230 -21.85 -28.63 -23.98
C ALA A 230 -23.26 -29.16 -23.65
N GLN A 231 -23.53 -29.51 -22.40
CA GLN A 231 -24.81 -30.03 -21.91
C GLN A 231 -25.63 -28.98 -21.14
N GLU A 232 -25.03 -27.87 -20.73
CA GLU A 232 -25.72 -26.65 -20.25
C GLU A 232 -26.24 -25.78 -21.41
#